data_AF-A0A0L0CNK0-F1
#
_entry.id   AF-A0A0L0CNK0-F1
#
_cell.length_a   1.000
_cell.length_b   1.000
_cell.length_c   1.000
_cell.angle_alpha   90.00
_cell.angle_beta   90.00
_cell.angle_gamma   90.00
#
_symmetry.space_group_name_H-M   'P 1'
#
loop_
_entity.id
_entity.type
_entity.pdbx_description
1 polymer ?
#
loop_
_entity_poly.entity_id
_entity_poly.type
_entity_poly.pdbx_seq_one_letter_code
_entity_poly.pdbx_strand_id
1 'polypeptide(L)'
;MDWMDYEYRDENDLAKYGCWNTFAQARKIVWKLLFEESKLTTENFNKAAELLEYYRRDALMLSPRDYNLWIPTVRDELLKRNYMAFWQEIIVNKELDLCCGTDAKFDDDELDVYTESTNSIL
;
A
#
# COMPACT_ATOMS: atom_id res chain seq x y z
N MET A 1 -23.21 21.45 35.01
CA MET A 1 -23.52 21.98 33.67
C MET A 1 -22.36 21.56 32.80
N ASP A 2 -22.63 20.64 31.88
CA ASP A 2 -21.66 19.97 31.00
C ASP A 2 -20.91 20.95 30.13
N TRP A 3 -19.58 20.80 30.07
CA TRP A 3 -18.70 21.42 29.09
C TRP A 3 -18.25 20.40 28.04
N MET A 4 -19.16 19.51 27.63
CA MET A 4 -18.94 18.59 26.52
C MET A 4 -19.05 19.35 25.18
N ASP A 5 -18.03 19.12 24.37
CA ASP A 5 -18.13 18.89 22.93
C ASP A 5 -18.42 20.09 22.03
N TYR A 6 -17.46 21.00 21.96
CA TYR A 6 -17.18 21.73 20.72
C TYR A 6 -15.70 21.57 20.35
N GLU A 7 -15.25 20.31 20.23
CA GLU A 7 -14.07 20.04 19.42
C GLU A 7 -14.47 20.29 17.96
N TYR A 8 -13.94 21.38 17.40
CA TYR A 8 -13.92 21.60 15.95
C TYR A 8 -13.23 20.38 15.32
N ARG A 9 -14.00 19.41 14.84
CA ARG A 9 -13.50 18.42 13.89
C ARG A 9 -13.15 19.16 12.62
N ASP A 10 -11.87 19.42 12.43
CA ASP A 10 -11.33 19.89 11.16
C ASP A 10 -11.76 18.90 10.05
N GLU A 11 -12.17 19.40 8.88
CA GLU A 11 -12.46 18.56 7.71
C GLU A 11 -11.25 17.66 7.36
N ASN A 12 -10.04 18.13 7.70
CA ASN A 12 -8.78 17.39 7.60
C ASN A 12 -8.73 16.15 8.51
N ASP A 13 -9.33 16.20 9.70
CA ASP A 13 -9.43 15.04 10.57
C ASP A 13 -10.43 14.02 10.01
N LEU A 14 -11.56 14.47 9.46
CA LEU A 14 -12.51 13.57 8.79
C LEU A 14 -11.93 12.91 7.54
N ALA A 15 -11.15 13.66 6.74
CA ALA A 15 -10.43 13.12 5.58
C ALA A 15 -9.35 12.11 6.01
N LYS A 16 -8.61 12.42 7.07
CA LYS A 16 -7.59 11.54 7.66
C LYS A 16 -8.20 10.27 8.27
N TYR A 17 -9.22 10.37 9.13
CA TYR A 17 -9.85 9.20 9.75
C TYR A 17 -10.75 8.41 8.78
N GLY A 18 -11.31 9.06 7.76
CA GLY A 18 -12.15 8.42 6.75
C GLY A 18 -11.37 7.50 5.80
N CYS A 19 -10.16 7.89 5.38
CA CYS A 19 -9.35 7.07 4.47
C CYS A 19 -8.76 5.83 5.15
N TRP A 20 -8.57 5.85 6.47
CA TRP A 20 -7.95 4.73 7.22
C TRP A 20 -8.77 3.44 7.15
N ASN A 21 -10.10 3.55 7.29
CA ASN A 21 -10.95 2.37 7.17
C ASN A 21 -10.96 1.84 5.72
N THR A 22 -11.03 2.73 4.73
CA THR A 22 -10.98 2.36 3.30
C THR A 22 -9.68 1.65 2.97
N PHE A 23 -8.53 2.16 3.43
CA PHE A 23 -7.22 1.53 3.23
C PHE A 23 -7.12 0.17 3.94
N ALA A 24 -7.64 0.05 5.15
CA ALA A 24 -7.70 -1.23 5.84
C ALA A 24 -8.54 -2.27 5.07
N GLN A 25 -9.69 -1.86 4.51
CA GLN A 25 -10.51 -2.75 3.67
C GLN A 25 -9.81 -3.09 2.35
N ALA A 26 -9.15 -2.12 1.71
CA ALA A 26 -8.39 -2.37 0.48
C ALA A 26 -7.32 -3.44 0.70
N ARG A 27 -6.50 -3.30 1.75
CA ARG A 27 -5.49 -4.31 2.14
C ARG A 27 -6.12 -5.68 2.38
N LYS A 28 -7.25 -5.73 3.08
CA LYS A 28 -7.97 -6.98 3.36
C LYS A 28 -8.49 -7.64 2.08
N ILE A 29 -9.02 -6.86 1.13
CA ILE A 29 -9.52 -7.38 -0.15
C ILE A 29 -8.36 -7.85 -1.04
N VAL A 30 -7.26 -7.10 -1.12
CA VAL A 30 -6.05 -7.54 -1.82
C VAL A 30 -5.57 -8.88 -1.25
N TRP A 31 -5.48 -8.99 0.08
CA TRP A 31 -5.10 -10.23 0.74
C TRP A 31 -6.04 -11.39 0.37
N LYS A 32 -7.35 -11.16 0.40
CA LYS A 32 -8.38 -12.14 0.04
C LYS A 32 -8.18 -12.68 -1.38
N LEU A 33 -8.10 -11.77 -2.35
CA LEU A 33 -7.96 -12.10 -3.76
C LEU A 33 -6.69 -12.90 -4.02
N LEU A 34 -5.59 -12.53 -3.37
CA LEU A 34 -4.31 -13.20 -3.55
C LEU A 34 -4.22 -14.53 -2.80
N PHE A 35 -4.81 -14.65 -1.61
CA PHE A 35 -4.37 -15.64 -0.63
C PHE A 35 -5.45 -16.45 0.08
N GLU A 36 -6.74 -16.10 0.01
CA GLU A 36 -7.79 -16.89 0.70
C GLU A 36 -8.35 -18.04 -0.15
N GLU A 37 -8.17 -18.00 -1.47
CA GLU A 37 -8.51 -19.13 -2.35
C GLU A 37 -7.38 -20.16 -2.41
N SER A 38 -7.72 -21.41 -2.74
CA SER A 38 -6.77 -22.52 -2.86
C SER A 38 -5.75 -22.31 -3.99
N LYS A 39 -6.10 -21.51 -5.00
CA LYS A 39 -5.24 -21.14 -6.11
C LYS A 39 -5.57 -19.72 -6.58
N LEU A 40 -4.54 -18.94 -6.90
CA LEU A 40 -4.69 -17.64 -7.54
C LEU A 40 -5.23 -17.81 -8.97
N THR A 41 -6.46 -17.32 -9.19
CA THR A 41 -7.09 -17.25 -10.51
C THR A 41 -6.63 -16.00 -11.25
N THR A 42 -6.70 -16.01 -12.59
CA THR A 42 -6.39 -14.83 -13.41
C THR A 42 -7.30 -13.64 -13.10
N GLU A 43 -8.57 -13.91 -12.78
CA GLU A 43 -9.51 -12.85 -12.38
C GLU A 43 -9.10 -12.19 -11.07
N ASN A 44 -8.77 -12.97 -10.04
CA ASN A 44 -8.34 -12.43 -8.76
C ASN A 44 -6.97 -11.75 -8.85
N PHE A 45 -6.06 -12.30 -9.67
CA PHE A 45 -4.78 -11.67 -10.00
C PHE A 45 -5.00 -10.25 -10.52
N ASN A 46 -5.85 -10.10 -11.55
CA ASN A 46 -6.09 -8.79 -12.17
C ASN A 46 -6.79 -7.82 -11.21
N LYS A 47 -7.80 -8.28 -10.46
CA LYS A 47 -8.50 -7.46 -9.46
C LYS A 47 -7.59 -7.01 -8.33
N ALA A 48 -6.72 -7.88 -7.83
CA ALA A 48 -5.76 -7.54 -6.79
C ALA A 48 -4.74 -6.52 -7.27
N ALA A 49 -4.24 -6.70 -8.51
CA ALA A 49 -3.31 -5.76 -9.13
C ALA A 49 -3.91 -4.36 -9.27
N GLU A 50 -5.13 -4.27 -9.80
CA GLU A 50 -5.83 -2.99 -9.96
C GLU A 50 -6.10 -2.30 -8.61
N LEU A 51 -6.62 -3.04 -7.64
CA LEU A 51 -6.89 -2.47 -6.30
C LEU A 51 -5.61 -2.02 -5.59
N LEU A 52 -4.53 -2.79 -5.71
CA LEU A 52 -3.24 -2.44 -5.10
C LEU A 52 -2.66 -1.17 -5.73
N GLU A 53 -2.79 -0.99 -7.04
CA GLU A 53 -2.32 0.20 -7.75
C GLU A 53 -3.06 1.47 -7.27
N TYR A 54 -4.40 1.41 -7.19
CA TYR A 54 -5.19 2.51 -6.65
C TYR A 54 -4.86 2.80 -5.18
N TYR A 55 -4.77 1.76 -4.36
CA TYR A 55 -4.44 1.91 -2.95
C TYR A 55 -3.05 2.53 -2.76
N ARG A 56 -2.02 2.06 -3.47
CA ARG A 56 -0.67 2.62 -3.39
C ARG A 56 -0.68 4.10 -3.72
N ARG A 57 -1.32 4.48 -4.84
CA ARG A 57 -1.38 5.88 -5.28
C ARG A 57 -1.99 6.79 -4.23
N ASP A 58 -3.10 6.38 -3.62
CA ASP A 58 -3.76 7.19 -2.59
C ASP A 58 -2.98 7.17 -1.27
N ALA A 59 -2.38 6.03 -0.91
CA ALA A 59 -1.57 5.87 0.29
C ALA A 59 -0.29 6.71 0.22
N LEU A 60 0.32 6.88 -0.95
CA LEU A 60 1.49 7.73 -1.13
C LEU A 60 1.26 9.16 -0.62
N MET A 61 0.05 9.69 -0.81
CA MET A 61 -0.33 11.03 -0.37
C MET A 61 -0.84 11.07 1.08
N LEU A 62 -1.58 10.04 1.51
CA LEU A 62 -2.36 10.09 2.75
C LEU A 62 -1.79 9.26 3.91
N SER A 63 -1.11 8.15 3.61
CA SER A 63 -0.48 7.30 4.63
C SER A 63 0.62 6.38 4.05
N PRO A 64 1.76 6.94 3.62
CA PRO A 64 2.84 6.15 3.01
C PRO A 64 3.48 5.19 4.03
N ARG A 65 3.51 5.58 5.32
CA ARG A 65 4.05 4.75 6.40
C ARG A 65 3.26 3.45 6.59
N ASP A 66 1.93 3.52 6.57
CA ASP A 66 1.09 2.32 6.76
C ASP A 66 1.20 1.38 5.57
N TYR A 67 1.33 1.92 4.35
CA TYR A 67 1.60 1.13 3.16
C TYR A 67 2.96 0.42 3.28
N ASN A 68 4.01 1.15 3.63
CA ASN A 68 5.38 0.62 3.73
C ASN A 68 5.54 -0.45 4.82
N LEU A 69 4.77 -0.35 5.91
CA LEU A 69 4.75 -1.40 6.92
C LEU A 69 4.01 -2.65 6.47
N TRP A 70 3.03 -2.51 5.57
CA TRP A 70 2.18 -3.62 5.12
C TRP A 70 2.69 -4.33 3.87
N ILE A 71 3.14 -3.61 2.83
CA ILE A 71 3.50 -4.22 1.55
C ILE A 71 4.58 -5.33 1.65
N PRO A 72 5.55 -5.29 2.58
CA PRO A 72 6.48 -6.40 2.77
C PRO A 72 5.78 -7.70 3.18
N THR A 73 4.66 -7.63 3.90
CA THR A 73 3.89 -8.81 4.29
C THR A 73 3.25 -9.50 3.07
N VAL A 74 2.86 -8.73 2.05
CA VAL A 74 2.35 -9.25 0.78
C VAL A 74 3.47 -9.91 0.01
N ARG A 75 4.64 -9.25 -0.10
CA ARG A 75 5.85 -9.82 -0.73
C ARG A 75 6.18 -11.18 -0.12
N ASP A 76 6.30 -11.24 1.20
CA ASP A 76 6.76 -12.44 1.90
C ASP A 76 5.78 -13.62 1.68
N GLU A 77 4.47 -13.35 1.67
CA GLU A 77 3.46 -14.39 1.40
C GLU A 77 3.40 -14.79 -0.10
N LEU A 78 3.64 -13.87 -1.04
CA LEU A 78 3.81 -14.19 -2.47
C LEU A 78 4.99 -15.14 -2.68
N LEU A 79 6.14 -14.84 -2.07
CA LEU A 79 7.35 -15.67 -2.14
C LEU A 79 7.08 -17.07 -1.58
N LYS A 80 6.47 -17.16 -0.40
CA LYS A 80 6.11 -18.42 0.27
C LYS A 80 5.18 -19.30 -0.57
N ARG A 81 4.28 -18.71 -1.36
CA ARG A 81 3.33 -19.41 -2.24
C ARG A 81 3.81 -19.60 -3.67
N ASN A 82 5.02 -19.12 -3.97
CA ASN A 82 5.61 -19.14 -5.31
C ASN A 82 4.77 -18.38 -6.36
N TYR A 83 4.14 -17.26 -5.97
CA TYR A 83 3.38 -16.38 -6.86
C TYR A 83 4.27 -15.27 -7.45
N MET A 84 5.43 -15.68 -7.99
CA MET A 84 6.50 -14.78 -8.46
C MET A 84 6.06 -13.88 -9.63
N ALA A 85 5.16 -14.35 -10.49
CA ALA A 85 4.62 -13.57 -11.58
C ALA A 85 3.92 -12.29 -11.08
N PHE A 86 3.15 -12.37 -9.98
CA PHE A 86 2.51 -11.19 -9.41
C PHE A 86 3.56 -10.22 -8.85
N TRP A 87 4.61 -10.74 -8.18
CA TRP A 87 5.69 -9.90 -7.68
C TRP A 87 6.39 -9.14 -8.82
N GLN A 88 6.84 -9.85 -9.86
CA GLN A 88 7.61 -9.25 -10.94
C GLN A 88 6.76 -8.37 -11.87
N GLU A 89 5.62 -8.87 -12.34
CA GLU A 89 4.82 -8.19 -13.36
C GLU A 89 3.98 -7.04 -12.80
N ILE A 90 3.62 -7.10 -11.51
CA ILE A 90 2.74 -6.11 -10.87
C ILE A 90 3.50 -5.26 -9.88
N ILE A 91 4.16 -5.85 -8.87
CA ILE A 91 4.78 -5.03 -7.83
C ILE A 91 6.04 -4.33 -8.35
N VAL A 92 6.97 -5.06 -8.96
CA VAL A 92 8.21 -4.48 -9.47
C VAL A 92 7.95 -3.63 -10.72
N ASN A 93 7.32 -4.20 -11.75
CA ASN A 93 7.17 -3.52 -13.04
C ASN A 93 6.23 -2.31 -13.02
N LYS A 94 5.27 -2.25 -12.08
CA LYS A 94 4.44 -1.05 -11.87
C LYS A 94 4.92 -0.21 -10.68
N GLU A 95 6.12 -0.48 -10.18
CA GLU A 95 6.77 0.23 -9.08
C GLU A 95 5.93 0.29 -7.80
N LEU A 96 5.04 -0.67 -7.53
CA LEU A 96 4.14 -0.72 -6.36
C LEU A 96 4.81 -1.28 -5.09
N ASP A 97 6.14 -1.17 -5.00
CA ASP A 97 6.86 -1.50 -3.78
C ASP A 97 6.74 -0.34 -2.77
N LEU A 98 7.63 -0.26 -1.79
CA LEU A 98 7.70 0.82 -0.81
C LEU A 98 7.53 2.20 -1.46
N CYS A 99 6.63 3.01 -0.89
CA CYS A 99 6.56 4.43 -1.16
C CYS A 99 7.88 5.08 -0.74
N CYS A 100 8.62 5.65 -1.69
CA CYS A 100 9.83 6.42 -1.43
C CYS A 100 9.62 7.91 -1.71
N GLY A 101 10.50 8.77 -1.20
CA GLY A 101 10.35 10.22 -1.40
C GLY A 101 10.62 10.69 -2.82
N THR A 102 11.10 9.83 -3.72
CA THR A 102 11.12 10.10 -5.17
C THR A 102 9.74 9.92 -5.80
N ASP A 103 8.90 9.04 -5.23
CA ASP A 103 7.55 8.76 -5.74
C ASP A 103 6.59 9.89 -5.41
N ALA A 104 6.69 10.41 -4.19
CA ALA A 104 5.95 11.56 -3.77
C ALA A 104 6.73 12.80 -4.18
N LYS A 105 6.15 13.67 -5.01
CA LYS A 105 6.67 15.02 -5.24
C LYS A 105 6.52 15.89 -3.97
N PHE A 106 7.09 15.44 -2.86
CA PHE A 106 7.34 16.29 -1.73
C PHE A 106 8.54 17.15 -2.14
N ASP A 107 8.28 18.43 -2.37
CA ASP A 107 9.34 19.44 -2.50
C ASP A 107 10.05 19.54 -1.15
N ASP A 108 10.94 18.59 -0.85
CA ASP A 108 11.88 18.68 0.26
C ASP A 108 13.24 18.19 -0.24
N ASP A 109 14.13 19.16 -0.48
CA ASP A 109 15.52 19.03 -0.94
C ASP A 109 16.45 18.33 0.09
N GLU A 110 15.93 17.49 0.98
CA GLU A 110 16.73 16.72 1.94
C GLU A 110 16.17 15.31 2.13
N LEU A 111 16.42 14.42 1.16
CA LEU A 111 16.27 12.99 1.36
C LEU A 111 17.59 12.29 1.08
N ASP A 112 18.30 11.97 2.18
CA ASP A 112 19.46 11.08 2.16
C ASP A 112 19.06 9.74 1.53
N VAL A 113 19.79 9.42 0.47
CA VAL A 113 19.48 8.40 -0.50
C VAL A 113 19.83 7.02 0.10
N TYR A 114 18.83 6.28 0.59
CA TYR A 114 18.97 4.83 0.84
C TYR A 114 18.82 4.03 -0.47
N THR A 115 19.66 4.31 -1.47
CA THR A 115 19.77 3.50 -2.69
C THR A 115 20.83 2.43 -2.49
N GLU A 116 20.53 1.34 -1.79
CA GLU A 116 21.47 0.21 -1.80
C GLU A 116 20.90 -1.18 -1.49
N SER A 117 19.61 -1.48 -1.78
CA SER A 117 19.17 -2.89 -1.60
C SER A 117 18.23 -3.53 -2.61
N THR A 118 17.78 -2.87 -3.68
CA THR A 118 16.88 -3.54 -4.65
C THR A 118 17.56 -4.05 -5.92
N ASN A 119 18.83 -3.73 -6.16
CA ASN A 119 19.59 -4.24 -7.33
C ASN A 119 20.51 -5.42 -7.03
N SER A 120 20.35 -6.09 -5.90
CA SER A 120 21.06 -7.33 -5.61
C SER A 120 20.22 -8.19 -4.70
N ILE A 121 19.31 -8.96 -5.29
CA ILE A 121 19.06 -10.38 -4.99
C ILE A 121 18.01 -10.85 -6.01
N LEU A 122 18.50 -11.67 -6.96
CA LEU A 122 17.81 -12.53 -7.95
C LEU A 122 17.19 -11.87 -9.18
#